data_AF-A0A6A5ARU9-F1
#
_entry.id   AF-A0A6A5ARU9-F1
#
_cell.length_a   1.000
_cell.length_b   1.000
_cell.length_c   1.000
_cell.angle_alpha   90.00
_cell.angle_beta   90.00
_cell.angle_gamma   90.00
#
_symmetry.space_group_name_H-M   'P 1'
#
loop_
_entity.id
_entity.type
_entity.pdbx_description
1 polymer ?
#
loop_
_entity_poly.entity_id
_entity_poly.type
_entity_poly.pdbx_seq_one_letter_code
_entity_poly.pdbx_strand_id
1 'polypeptide(L)'
;ILYILLGIEGQYIKKQEIKRPSTSAHFHIQLPARVSRDVSADMYDLLHFVIDPALTDPSLAALARKIVVLGEFYIHVTHYIETHTRYEYGQVCHAFCAALKVLVREYTVVVAQLEHLALQQGALNLSKIWFYIQPSLRAMEFLSTLVRSCLGHHGGALLSVIA
;
A
#
# COMPACT_ATOMS: atom_id res chain seq x y z
N ILE A 1 10.82 -3.84 10.69
CA ILE A 1 10.74 -2.95 9.51
C ILE A 1 10.53 -3.74 8.20
N LEU A 2 11.34 -4.77 7.90
CA LEU A 2 11.24 -5.51 6.63
C LEU A 2 9.88 -6.19 6.40
N TYR A 3 9.25 -6.73 7.44
CA TYR A 3 7.88 -7.29 7.34
C TYR A 3 6.83 -6.28 6.84
N ILE A 4 6.95 -5.01 7.23
CA ILE A 4 6.01 -3.94 6.83
C ILE A 4 6.16 -3.59 5.36
N LEU A 5 7.37 -3.74 4.81
CA LEU A 5 7.62 -3.58 3.38
C LEU A 5 6.87 -4.62 2.53
N LEU A 6 6.47 -5.74 3.13
CA LEU A 6 5.62 -6.76 2.51
C LEU A 6 4.14 -6.62 2.93
N GLY A 7 3.76 -5.53 3.59
CA GLY A 7 2.41 -5.31 4.10
C GLY A 7 2.03 -6.17 5.31
N ILE A 8 3.00 -6.86 5.92
CA ILE A 8 2.80 -7.70 7.11
C ILE A 8 3.09 -6.87 8.36
N GLU A 9 2.21 -6.96 9.36
CA GLU A 9 2.42 -6.29 10.65
C GLU A 9 3.70 -6.77 11.33
N GLY A 10 4.46 -5.84 11.91
CA GLY A 10 5.69 -6.14 12.65
C GLY A 10 5.49 -6.07 14.17
N GLN A 11 6.49 -6.52 14.92
CA GLN A 11 6.47 -6.47 16.40
C GLN A 11 6.33 -5.06 16.99
N TYR A 12 6.78 -4.02 16.27
CA TYR A 12 6.80 -2.61 16.73
C TYR A 12 5.93 -1.67 15.90
N ILE A 13 5.37 -2.12 14.78
CA ILE A 13 4.59 -1.29 13.86
C ILE A 13 3.37 -2.10 13.44
N LYS A 14 2.20 -1.58 13.83
CA LYS A 14 0.89 -2.19 13.57
C LYS A 14 0.14 -1.40 12.53
N LYS A 15 -0.71 -2.07 11.75
CA LYS A 15 -1.63 -1.42 10.81
C LYS A 15 -2.71 -0.73 11.65
N GLN A 16 -2.89 0.58 11.51
CA GLN A 16 -3.99 1.27 12.15
C GLN A 16 -5.12 1.44 11.15
N GLU A 17 -6.22 0.73 11.35
CA GLU A 17 -7.49 1.14 10.77
C GLU A 17 -7.99 2.34 11.56
N ILE A 18 -8.03 3.52 10.94
CA ILE A 18 -8.66 4.68 11.55
C ILE A 18 -10.16 4.36 11.66
N LYS A 19 -10.58 3.89 12.85
CA LYS A 19 -11.98 3.76 13.21
C LYS A 19 -12.61 5.15 13.10
N ARG A 20 -13.59 5.30 12.20
CA ARG A 20 -14.46 6.49 12.16
C ARG A 20 -14.93 6.76 13.60
N PRO A 21 -14.86 8.01 14.10
CA PRO A 21 -15.47 8.32 15.38
C PRO A 21 -16.94 7.92 15.27
N SER A 22 -17.38 7.06 16.17
CA SER A 22 -18.79 6.67 16.28
C SER A 22 -19.58 7.90 16.66
N THR A 23 -20.00 8.69 15.68
CA THR A 23 -21.03 9.70 15.86
C THR A 23 -22.34 8.95 16.03
N SER A 24 -22.65 8.61 17.28
CA SER A 24 -24.02 8.32 17.70
C SER A 24 -24.84 9.60 17.53
N ALA A 25 -25.35 9.83 16.33
CA ALA A 25 -26.43 10.77 16.08
C ALA A 25 -27.47 10.07 15.21
N HIS A 26 -28.57 9.71 15.85
CA HIS A 26 -29.81 9.28 15.22
C HIS A 26 -30.20 10.25 14.10
N PHE A 27 -30.11 9.83 12.84
CA PHE A 27 -30.88 10.43 11.74
C PHE A 27 -31.40 9.33 10.81
N HIS A 28 -32.72 9.24 10.76
CA HIS A 28 -33.49 8.34 9.91
C HIS A 28 -33.54 8.91 8.49
N ILE A 29 -32.80 8.36 7.53
CA ILE A 29 -32.93 8.71 6.12
C ILE A 29 -32.81 7.44 5.25
N GLN A 30 -33.82 7.29 4.39
CA GLN A 30 -34.04 6.24 3.39
C GLN A 30 -32.76 5.76 2.69
N LEU A 31 -32.55 4.45 2.66
CA LEU A 31 -31.45 3.79 1.96
C LEU A 31 -31.65 3.92 0.43
N PRO A 32 -30.77 4.61 -0.33
CA PRO A 32 -30.73 4.48 -1.77
C PRO A 32 -29.95 3.21 -2.13
N ALA A 33 -30.51 2.38 -3.00
CA ALA A 33 -30.04 1.04 -3.38
C ALA A 33 -28.72 0.99 -4.19
N ARG A 34 -27.73 1.84 -3.90
CA ARG A 34 -26.43 1.89 -4.63
C ARG A 34 -25.20 2.19 -3.76
N VAL A 35 -25.16 1.68 -2.53
CA VAL A 35 -23.95 1.77 -1.68
C VAL A 35 -23.00 0.61 -2.00
N SER A 36 -22.29 0.69 -3.13
CA SER A 36 -21.15 -0.20 -3.43
C SER A 36 -19.98 0.53 -4.07
N ARG A 37 -20.09 1.84 -4.30
CA ARG A 37 -18.93 2.70 -4.54
C ARG A 37 -18.36 3.10 -3.18
N ASP A 38 -17.05 3.14 -3.08
CA ASP A 38 -16.26 3.86 -2.06
C ASP A 38 -15.62 3.08 -0.90
N VAL A 39 -15.89 1.78 -0.69
CA VAL A 39 -15.15 1.02 0.34
C VAL A 39 -13.67 0.87 -0.02
N SER A 40 -13.37 0.66 -1.30
CA SER A 40 -11.99 0.52 -1.77
C SER A 40 -11.25 1.85 -1.76
N ALA A 41 -11.88 2.96 -2.14
CA ALA A 41 -11.24 4.28 -2.17
C ALA A 41 -10.93 4.79 -0.75
N ASP A 42 -11.87 4.63 0.18
CA ASP A 42 -11.70 4.97 1.59
C ASP A 42 -10.50 4.22 2.22
N MET A 43 -10.24 2.98 1.80
CA MET A 43 -9.08 2.21 2.30
C MET A 43 -7.74 2.92 2.03
N TYR A 44 -7.58 3.57 0.87
CA TYR A 44 -6.30 4.22 0.51
C TYR A 44 -6.00 5.47 1.36
N ASP A 45 -7.03 6.06 1.97
CA ASP A 45 -6.92 7.24 2.85
C ASP A 45 -6.88 6.86 4.34
N LEU A 46 -7.31 5.64 4.69
CA LEU A 46 -7.40 5.18 6.07
C LEU A 46 -6.24 4.25 6.46
N LEU A 47 -5.52 3.70 5.49
CA LEU A 47 -4.39 2.81 5.73
C LEU A 47 -3.15 3.61 6.10
N HIS A 48 -2.90 3.71 7.40
CA HIS A 48 -1.65 4.27 7.90
C HIS A 48 -1.01 3.36 8.94
N PHE A 49 0.32 3.30 8.89
CA PHE A 49 1.10 2.61 9.91
C PHE A 49 1.58 3.62 10.95
N VAL A 50 1.39 3.27 12.23
CA VAL A 50 1.85 4.11 13.35
C VAL A 50 3.04 3.47 14.04
N ILE A 51 4.02 4.32 14.33
CA ILE A 51 5.22 3.97 15.07
C ILE A 51 5.01 4.39 16.51
N ASP A 52 5.24 3.47 17.45
CA ASP A 52 5.13 3.77 18.87
C ASP A 52 6.20 4.80 19.29
N PRO A 53 5.80 6.03 19.68
CA PRO A 53 6.75 7.08 20.05
C PRO A 53 7.45 6.80 21.38
N ALA A 54 6.94 5.89 22.22
CA ALA A 54 7.58 5.53 23.48
C ALA A 54 8.76 4.57 23.31
N LEU A 55 8.88 3.92 22.14
CA LEU A 55 9.85 2.86 21.89
C LEU A 55 11.05 3.30 21.04
N THR A 56 11.12 4.55 20.57
CA THR A 56 12.12 4.95 19.57
C THR A 56 12.51 6.42 19.65
N ASP A 57 13.81 6.72 19.49
CA ASP A 57 14.34 8.09 19.39
C ASP A 57 13.64 8.90 18.27
N PRO A 58 13.31 10.20 18.47
CA PRO A 58 12.57 11.01 17.51
C PRO A 58 13.17 11.03 16.09
N SER A 59 14.50 11.02 15.97
CA SER A 59 15.19 11.04 14.68
C SER A 59 15.04 9.70 13.94
N LEU A 60 15.12 8.58 14.68
CA LEU A 60 14.92 7.24 14.13
C LEU A 60 13.45 7.00 13.76
N ALA A 61 12.52 7.51 14.57
CA ALA A 61 11.09 7.46 14.28
C ALA A 61 10.74 8.26 13.00
N ALA A 62 11.37 9.42 12.78
CA ALA A 62 11.18 10.20 11.56
C ALA A 62 11.66 9.46 10.30
N LEU A 63 12.80 8.78 10.40
CA LEU A 63 13.32 7.96 9.29
C LEU A 63 12.44 6.73 9.04
N ALA A 64 12.01 6.06 10.11
CA ALA A 64 11.13 4.90 10.01
C ALA A 64 9.79 5.27 9.37
N ARG A 65 9.20 6.44 9.69
CA ARG A 65 7.96 6.93 9.04
C ARG A 65 8.12 7.01 7.52
N LYS A 66 9.25 7.49 7.04
CA LYS A 66 9.52 7.57 5.59
C LYS A 66 9.62 6.19 4.92
N ILE A 67 10.20 5.21 5.64
CA ILE A 67 10.31 3.82 5.16
C ILE A 67 8.94 3.13 5.15
N VAL A 68 8.13 3.41 6.17
CA VAL A 68 6.85 2.78 6.40
C VAL A 68 5.82 3.09 5.31
N VAL A 69 5.83 4.31 4.76
CA VAL A 69 4.97 4.72 3.64
C VAL A 69 5.14 3.81 2.41
N LEU A 70 6.31 3.23 2.19
CA LEU A 70 6.52 2.23 1.14
C LEU A 70 5.63 0.99 1.31
N GLY A 71 5.43 0.55 2.55
CA GLY A 71 4.51 -0.55 2.86
C GLY A 71 3.06 -0.21 2.53
N GLU A 72 2.65 1.04 2.74
CA GLU A 72 1.30 1.53 2.39
C GLU A 72 1.09 1.48 0.87
N PHE A 73 2.03 2.01 0.10
CA PHE A 73 1.98 1.94 -1.36
C PHE A 73 1.96 0.50 -1.88
N TYR A 74 2.72 -0.41 -1.26
CA TYR A 74 2.69 -1.83 -1.60
C TYR A 74 1.30 -2.45 -1.35
N ILE A 75 0.68 -2.16 -0.20
CA ILE A 75 -0.67 -2.65 0.12
C ILE A 75 -1.71 -2.10 -0.86
N HIS A 76 -1.61 -0.82 -1.22
CA HIS A 76 -2.48 -0.19 -2.22
C HIS A 76 -2.46 -0.94 -3.55
N VAL A 77 -1.26 -1.22 -4.08
CA VAL A 77 -1.10 -1.91 -5.36
C VAL A 77 -1.58 -3.36 -5.27
N THR A 78 -1.21 -4.08 -4.22
CA THR A 78 -1.61 -5.50 -4.05
C THR A 78 -3.11 -5.65 -3.83
N HIS A 79 -3.74 -4.77 -3.05
CA HIS A 79 -5.19 -4.75 -2.88
C HIS A 79 -5.94 -4.49 -4.18
N TYR A 80 -5.44 -3.57 -5.03
CA TYR A 80 -6.02 -3.34 -6.36
C TYR A 80 -6.00 -4.63 -7.19
N ILE A 81 -4.85 -5.31 -7.25
CA ILE A 81 -4.67 -6.57 -7.98
C ILE A 81 -5.63 -7.66 -7.46
N GLU A 82 -5.73 -7.84 -6.16
CA GLU A 82 -6.59 -8.85 -5.54
C GLU A 82 -8.08 -8.58 -5.82
N THR A 83 -8.48 -7.31 -5.83
CA THR A 83 -9.87 -6.92 -6.08
C THR A 83 -10.24 -7.06 -7.56
N HIS A 84 -9.36 -6.65 -8.47
CA HIS A 84 -9.67 -6.49 -9.90
C HIS A 84 -9.29 -7.69 -10.77
N THR A 85 -8.90 -8.82 -10.15
CA THR A 85 -8.64 -10.09 -10.86
C THR A 85 -9.90 -10.95 -11.05
N ARG A 86 -11.06 -10.52 -10.53
CA ARG A 86 -12.35 -11.20 -10.75
C ARG A 86 -12.81 -11.05 -12.19
N TYR A 87 -13.63 -11.99 -12.67
CA TYR A 87 -14.07 -12.03 -14.07
C TYR A 87 -14.86 -10.78 -14.53
N GLU A 88 -15.45 -10.04 -13.59
CA GLU A 88 -16.28 -8.85 -13.84
C GLU A 88 -15.50 -7.62 -14.34
N TYR A 89 -14.17 -7.61 -14.21
CA TYR A 89 -13.33 -6.44 -14.54
C TYR A 89 -12.80 -6.41 -15.99
N GLY A 90 -13.00 -7.50 -16.75
CA GLY A 90 -12.67 -7.58 -18.17
C GLY A 90 -11.17 -7.67 -18.50
N GLN A 91 -10.88 -7.91 -19.79
CA GLN A 91 -9.54 -8.29 -20.27
C GLN A 91 -8.47 -7.20 -20.10
N VAL A 92 -8.82 -5.93 -20.34
CA VAL A 92 -7.88 -4.81 -20.17
C VAL A 92 -7.42 -4.70 -18.71
N CYS A 93 -8.35 -4.84 -17.77
CA CYS A 93 -8.04 -4.79 -16.35
C CYS A 93 -7.20 -5.99 -15.90
N HIS A 94 -7.48 -7.19 -16.43
CA HIS A 94 -6.68 -8.39 -16.16
C HIS A 94 -5.26 -8.27 -16.70
N ALA A 95 -5.08 -7.75 -17.91
CA ALA A 95 -3.77 -7.50 -18.49
C ALA A 95 -2.98 -6.48 -17.66
N PHE A 96 -3.64 -5.40 -17.22
CA PHE A 96 -3.04 -4.42 -16.32
C PHE A 96 -2.63 -5.04 -14.98
N CYS A 97 -3.52 -5.82 -14.34
CA CYS A 97 -3.20 -6.55 -13.11
C CYS A 97 -2.02 -7.52 -13.30
N ALA A 98 -1.91 -8.18 -14.44
CA ALA A 98 -0.78 -9.05 -14.75
C ALA A 98 0.54 -8.27 -14.84
N ALA A 99 0.54 -7.09 -15.48
CA ALA A 99 1.69 -6.21 -15.53
C ALA A 99 2.09 -5.71 -14.12
N LEU A 100 1.12 -5.28 -13.30
CA LEU A 100 1.38 -4.87 -11.92
C LEU A 100 2.00 -6.01 -11.10
N LYS A 101 1.54 -7.26 -11.25
CA LYS A 101 2.12 -8.44 -10.58
C LYS A 101 3.61 -8.63 -10.90
N VAL A 102 4.04 -8.34 -12.12
CA VAL A 102 5.46 -8.41 -12.51
C VAL A 102 6.27 -7.37 -11.74
N LEU A 103 5.81 -6.13 -11.70
CA LEU A 103 6.49 -5.04 -10.99
C LEU A 103 6.52 -5.27 -9.47
N VAL A 104 5.42 -5.77 -8.90
CA VAL A 104 5.36 -6.17 -7.49
C VAL A 104 6.36 -7.29 -7.21
N ARG A 105 6.52 -8.25 -8.10
CA ARG A 105 7.51 -9.33 -7.94
C ARG A 105 8.94 -8.79 -7.94
N GLU A 106 9.29 -7.87 -8.83
CA GLU A 106 10.60 -7.21 -8.82
C GLU A 106 10.87 -6.50 -7.49
N TYR A 107 9.86 -5.80 -6.96
CA TYR A 107 9.94 -5.19 -5.64
C TYR A 107 10.18 -6.22 -4.52
N THR A 108 9.49 -7.37 -4.52
CA THR A 108 9.72 -8.41 -3.49
C THR A 108 11.15 -8.96 -3.51
N VAL A 109 11.80 -9.00 -4.68
CA VAL A 109 13.22 -9.39 -4.78
C VAL A 109 14.12 -8.38 -4.09
N VAL A 110 13.85 -7.08 -4.22
CA VAL A 110 14.60 -6.03 -3.50
C VAL A 110 14.46 -6.21 -1.98
N VAL A 111 13.25 -6.48 -1.50
CA VAL A 111 13.02 -6.72 -0.05
C VAL A 111 13.79 -7.96 0.43
N ALA A 112 13.79 -9.05 -0.35
CA ALA A 112 14.56 -10.26 -0.04
C ALA A 112 16.08 -10.00 -0.01
N GLN A 113 16.59 -9.15 -0.90
CA GLN A 113 18.00 -8.74 -0.88
C GLN A 113 18.35 -7.92 0.37
N LEU A 114 17.44 -7.05 0.82
CA LEU A 114 17.61 -6.31 2.07
C LEU A 114 17.59 -7.23 3.29
N GLU A 115 16.73 -8.24 3.30
CA GLU A 115 16.71 -9.26 4.36
C GLU A 115 18.01 -10.06 4.41
N HIS A 116 18.50 -10.51 3.25
CA HIS A 116 19.79 -11.18 3.16
C HIS A 116 20.94 -10.29 3.68
N LEU A 117 20.94 -9.01 3.32
CA LEU A 117 21.91 -8.03 3.80
C LEU A 117 21.84 -7.84 5.32
N ALA A 118 20.64 -7.85 5.89
CA ALA A 118 20.42 -7.78 7.34
C ALA A 118 21.03 -8.98 8.06
N LEU A 119 20.78 -10.20 7.53
CA LEU A 119 21.18 -11.46 8.16
C LEU A 119 22.68 -11.74 8.03
N GLN A 120 23.31 -11.41 6.89
CA GLN A 120 24.70 -11.77 6.60
C GLN A 120 25.71 -10.75 7.11
N GLN A 121 25.41 -9.46 7.06
CA GLN A 121 26.43 -8.43 7.31
C GLN A 121 26.38 -7.83 8.72
N GLY A 122 25.35 -8.12 9.53
CA GLY A 122 25.20 -7.59 10.89
C GLY A 122 25.19 -6.05 11.00
N ALA A 123 25.24 -5.34 9.87
CA ALA A 123 25.50 -3.89 9.78
C ALA A 123 24.41 -3.15 8.98
N LEU A 124 23.24 -3.77 8.81
CA LEU A 124 22.09 -3.10 8.22
C LEU A 124 21.42 -2.23 9.29
N ASN A 125 21.56 -0.91 9.13
CA ASN A 125 20.86 0.07 9.96
C ASN A 125 19.75 0.75 9.14
N LEU A 126 18.89 1.50 9.83
CA LEU A 126 17.72 2.13 9.23
C LEU A 126 18.10 3.14 8.12
N SER A 127 19.22 3.84 8.26
CA SER A 127 19.74 4.77 7.26
C SER A 127 20.14 4.07 5.96
N LYS A 128 20.77 2.90 6.04
CA LYS A 128 21.08 2.08 4.87
C LYS A 128 19.82 1.56 4.21
N ILE A 129 18.84 1.08 4.98
CA ILE A 129 17.54 0.65 4.44
C ILE A 129 16.90 1.80 3.68
N TRP A 130 16.79 2.98 4.29
CA TRP A 130 16.24 4.18 3.65
C TRP A 130 16.95 4.50 2.33
N PHE A 131 18.28 4.45 2.30
CA PHE A 131 19.06 4.68 1.09
C PHE A 131 18.73 3.68 -0.03
N TYR A 132 18.72 2.38 0.28
CA TYR A 132 18.47 1.34 -0.72
C TYR A 132 17.04 1.33 -1.27
N ILE A 133 16.04 1.69 -0.46
CA ILE A 133 14.64 1.66 -0.90
C ILE A 133 14.22 2.88 -1.72
N GLN A 134 15.04 3.94 -1.85
CA GLN A 134 14.61 5.18 -2.54
C GLN A 134 14.09 4.95 -3.97
N PRO A 135 14.72 4.11 -4.81
CA PRO A 135 14.20 3.81 -6.14
C PRO A 135 12.83 3.10 -6.07
N SER A 136 12.71 2.11 -5.17
CA SER A 136 11.46 1.38 -4.94
C SER A 136 10.35 2.27 -4.40
N LEU A 137 10.69 3.26 -3.55
CA LEU A 137 9.74 4.23 -3.01
C LEU A 137 9.05 5.01 -4.13
N ARG A 138 9.84 5.60 -5.04
CA ARG A 138 9.30 6.37 -6.16
C ARG A 138 8.47 5.51 -7.11
N ALA A 139 8.95 4.30 -7.41
CA ALA A 139 8.23 3.37 -8.28
C ALA A 139 6.88 2.97 -7.67
N MET A 140 6.87 2.56 -6.39
CA MET A 140 5.64 2.11 -5.72
C MET A 140 4.67 3.28 -5.46
N GLU A 141 5.16 4.49 -5.17
CA GLU A 141 4.34 5.70 -5.07
C GLU A 141 3.59 5.99 -6.39
N PHE A 142 4.30 5.92 -7.51
CA PHE A 142 3.70 6.08 -8.83
C PHE A 142 2.64 5.00 -9.09
N LEU A 143 2.97 3.73 -8.83
CA LEU A 143 2.01 2.63 -9.00
C LEU A 143 0.78 2.80 -8.11
N SER A 144 0.95 3.18 -6.84
CA SER A 144 -0.14 3.46 -5.91
C SER A 144 -1.05 4.58 -6.42
N THR A 145 -0.47 5.65 -6.96
CA THR A 145 -1.23 6.77 -7.51
C THR A 145 -1.98 6.34 -8.78
N LEU A 146 -1.32 5.57 -9.65
CA LEU A 146 -1.92 5.07 -10.89
C LEU A 146 -3.11 4.15 -10.61
N VAL A 147 -2.97 3.17 -9.71
CA VAL A 147 -4.08 2.25 -9.38
C VAL A 147 -5.24 2.98 -8.73
N ARG A 148 -4.97 4.04 -7.94
CA ARG A 148 -6.01 4.92 -7.38
C ARG A 148 -6.76 5.66 -8.48
N SER A 149 -6.07 6.20 -9.48
CA SER A 149 -6.70 6.85 -10.64
C SER A 149 -7.47 5.87 -11.53
N CYS A 150 -7.15 4.57 -11.48
CA CYS A 150 -7.86 3.53 -12.22
C CYS A 150 -9.15 3.05 -11.53
N LEU A 151 -9.41 3.45 -10.28
CA LEU A 151 -10.60 3.01 -9.54
C LEU A 151 -11.89 3.45 -10.25
N GLY A 152 -12.80 2.51 -10.48
CA GLY A 152 -14.07 2.76 -11.16
C GLY A 152 -14.00 2.91 -12.68
N HIS A 153 -12.80 2.77 -13.28
CA HIS A 153 -12.62 2.75 -14.73
C HIS A 153 -12.54 1.30 -15.25
N HIS A 154 -13.17 1.05 -16.40
CA HIS A 154 -13.20 -0.26 -17.05
C HIS A 154 -13.00 -0.14 -18.56
N GLY A 155 -12.52 -1.21 -19.19
CA GLY A 155 -12.39 -1.29 -20.65
C GLY A 155 -11.54 -0.15 -21.24
N GLY A 156 -12.06 0.54 -22.25
CA GLY A 156 -11.36 1.63 -22.92
C GLY A 156 -11.04 2.83 -22.01
N ALA A 157 -11.90 3.13 -21.04
CA ALA A 157 -11.66 4.22 -20.08
C ALA A 157 -10.45 3.93 -19.18
N LEU A 158 -10.27 2.66 -18.79
CA LEU A 158 -9.08 2.23 -18.04
C LEU A 158 -7.81 2.38 -18.89
N LEU A 159 -7.88 2.03 -20.17
CA LEU A 159 -6.75 2.17 -21.08
C LEU A 159 -6.34 3.64 -21.25
N SER A 160 -7.29 4.57 -21.31
CA SER A 160 -7.00 6.02 -21.37
C SER A 160 -6.32 6.58 -20.12
N VAL A 161 -6.45 5.92 -18.96
CA VAL A 161 -5.76 6.33 -17.73
C VAL A 161 -4.33 5.79 -17.68
N ILE A 162 -4.09 4.62 -18.29
CA ILE A 162 -2.79 3.92 -18.23
C ILE A 162 -1.87 4.29 -19.40
N ALA A 163 -2.43 4.65 -20.57
CA ALA A 163 -1.70 5.00 -21.79
C ALA A 163 -1.27 6.48 -21.81
#